data_AF-A0A2X2BPW7-F1
#
_entry.id   AF-A0A2X2BPW7-F1
#
_cell.length_a   1.000
_cell.length_b   1.000
_cell.length_c   1.000
_cell.angle_alpha   90.00
_cell.angle_beta   90.00
_cell.angle_gamma   90.00
#
_symmetry.space_group_name_H-M   'P 1'
#
loop_
_entity.id
_entity.type
_entity.pdbx_description
1 polymer ?
#
loop_
_entity_poly.entity_id
_entity_poly.type
_entity_poly.pdbx_seq_one_letter_code
_entity_poly.pdbx_strand_id
1 'polypeptide(L)'
;MLVAVGILLWLLGTSLSSPEGFQQAADIMTGFFAKFILWGILTALAYHICGGIRHMLMDFGFIDETLVVGRRSAAISMIITVILSILAGVLVW
;
A
#
# COMPACT_ATOMS: atom_id res chain seq x y z
N MET A 1 2.18 3.67 8.63
CA MET A 1 3.20 3.71 7.56
C MET A 1 4.64 3.66 8.08
N LEU A 2 4.99 4.32 9.20
CA LEU A 2 6.37 4.35 9.72
C LEU A 2 7.05 2.97 9.85
N VAL A 3 6.40 1.99 10.49
CA VAL A 3 6.96 0.63 10.66
C VAL A 3 7.16 -0.06 9.31
N ALA A 4 6.21 0.11 8.39
CA ALA A 4 6.30 -0.45 7.04
C ALA A 4 7.51 0.11 6.28
N VAL A 5 7.81 1.41 6.42
CA VAL A 5 9.01 2.02 5.82
C VAL A 5 10.28 1.36 6.34
N GLY A 6 10.38 1.11 7.65
CA GLY A 6 11.53 0.40 8.22
C GLY A 6 11.73 -1.00 7.64
N ILE A 7 10.64 -1.78 7.54
CA ILE A 7 10.67 -3.13 6.93
C ILE A 7 11.09 -3.06 5.46
N LEU A 8 10.51 -2.14 4.70
CA LEU A 8 10.80 -2.00 3.26
C LEU A 8 12.23 -1.50 3.01
N LEU A 9 12.75 -0.58 3.82
CA LEU A 9 14.14 -0.11 3.71
C LEU A 9 15.14 -1.20 4.09
N TRP A 10 14.83 -2.02 5.09
CA TRP A 10 15.64 -3.19 5.43
C TRP A 10 15.68 -4.18 4.25
N LEU A 11 14.51 -4.56 3.71
CA LEU A 11 14.42 -5.51 2.60
C LEU A 11 15.11 -4.96 1.34
N LEU A 12 14.92 -3.67 1.04
CA LEU A 12 15.59 -2.97 -0.05
C LEU A 12 17.11 -2.96 0.14
N GLY A 13 17.58 -2.62 1.35
CA GLY A 13 19.00 -2.62 1.70
C GLY A 13 19.65 -3.98 1.52
N THR A 14 19.01 -5.06 1.98
CA THR A 14 19.47 -6.43 1.76
C THR A 14 19.47 -6.78 0.27
N SER A 15 18.43 -6.39 -0.48
CA SER A 15 18.35 -6.70 -1.92
C SER A 15 19.44 -6.03 -2.77
N LEU A 16 19.99 -4.91 -2.29
CA LEU A 16 21.00 -4.12 -3.01
C LEU A 16 22.43 -4.33 -2.49
N SER A 17 22.64 -5.13 -1.44
CA SER A 17 23.95 -5.24 -0.80
C SER A 17 24.98 -6.04 -1.60
N SER A 18 24.54 -7.09 -2.29
CA SER A 18 25.36 -7.95 -3.17
C SER A 18 24.45 -8.94 -3.93
N PRO A 19 24.96 -9.74 -4.88
CA PRO A 19 24.20 -10.83 -5.49
C PRO A 19 23.64 -11.83 -4.47
N GLU A 20 24.42 -12.17 -3.43
CA GLU A 20 23.98 -13.04 -2.33
C GLU A 20 22.89 -12.37 -1.48
N GLY A 21 23.00 -11.07 -1.24
CA GLY A 21 21.97 -10.29 -0.55
C GLY A 21 20.65 -10.25 -1.32
N PHE A 22 20.71 -10.08 -2.64
CA PHE A 22 19.53 -10.19 -3.50
C PHE A 22 18.89 -11.58 -3.41
N GLN A 23 19.70 -12.66 -3.48
CA GLN A 23 19.18 -14.02 -3.35
C GLN A 23 18.52 -14.24 -1.97
N GLN A 24 19.13 -13.73 -0.89
CA GLN A 24 18.53 -13.80 0.44
C GLN A 24 17.18 -13.06 0.51
N ALA A 25 17.08 -11.86 -0.07
CA ALA A 25 15.82 -11.11 -0.12
C ALA A 25 14.76 -11.86 -0.95
N ALA A 26 15.16 -12.46 -2.07
CA ALA A 26 14.28 -13.28 -2.90
C ALA A 26 13.79 -14.52 -2.16
N ASP A 27 14.67 -15.21 -1.43
CA ASP A 27 14.33 -16.40 -0.64
C ASP A 27 13.34 -16.07 0.48
N ILE A 28 13.52 -14.94 1.17
CA ILE A 28 12.54 -14.43 2.16
C ILE A 28 11.16 -14.28 1.49
N MET A 29 11.12 -13.71 0.29
CA MET A 29 9.90 -13.46 -0.47
C MET A 29 9.27 -14.73 -1.06
N THR A 30 9.87 -15.90 -0.94
CA THR A 30 9.19 -17.18 -1.22
C THR A 30 8.22 -17.58 -0.10
N GLY A 31 8.43 -17.08 1.12
CA GLY A 31 7.64 -17.44 2.29
C GLY A 31 6.24 -16.82 2.28
N PHE A 32 5.22 -17.65 2.54
CA PHE A 32 3.82 -17.20 2.60
C PHE A 32 3.62 -16.03 3.59
N PHE A 33 4.19 -16.11 4.79
CA PHE A 33 4.05 -15.05 5.80
C PHE A 33 4.71 -13.74 5.36
N ALA A 34 5.87 -13.79 4.70
CA ALA A 34 6.53 -12.60 4.18
C ALA A 34 5.69 -11.94 3.08
N LYS A 35 5.18 -12.74 2.13
CA LYS A 35 4.23 -12.28 1.10
C LYS A 35 2.96 -11.68 1.72
N PHE A 36 2.38 -12.33 2.73
CA PHE A 36 1.19 -11.84 3.41
C PHE A 36 1.42 -10.49 4.12
N ILE A 37 2.57 -10.33 4.80
CA ILE A 37 2.95 -9.06 5.42
C ILE A 37 3.16 -7.98 4.36
N LEU A 38 3.87 -8.28 3.27
CA LEU A 38 4.10 -7.32 2.19
C LEU A 38 2.79 -6.87 1.54
N TRP A 39 1.88 -7.81 1.27
CA TRP A 39 0.55 -7.52 0.76
C TRP A 39 -0.25 -6.63 1.73
N GLY A 40 -0.18 -6.91 3.03
CA GLY A 40 -0.80 -6.06 4.07
C GLY A 40 -0.22 -4.64 4.09
N ILE A 41 1.10 -4.50 3.96
CA ILE A 41 1.78 -3.20 3.84
C ILE A 41 1.28 -2.45 2.61
N LEU A 42 1.26 -3.07 1.44
CA LEU A 42 0.83 -2.45 0.18
C LEU A 42 -0.65 -2.08 0.23
N THR A 43 -1.50 -2.92 0.82
CA THR A 43 -2.93 -2.64 1.02
C THR A 43 -3.15 -1.44 1.94
N ALA A 44 -2.45 -1.40 3.09
CA ALA A 44 -2.54 -0.28 4.01
C ALA A 44 -1.99 1.03 3.38
N LEU A 45 -0.95 0.94 2.56
CA LEU A 45 -0.42 2.08 1.80
C LEU A 45 -1.42 2.56 0.75
N ALA A 46 -2.03 1.66 -0.01
CA ALA A 46 -3.06 2.00 -0.99
C ALA A 46 -4.25 2.72 -0.32
N TYR A 47 -4.75 2.19 0.79
CA TYR A 47 -5.80 2.83 1.58
C TYR A 47 -5.39 4.25 2.03
N HIS A 48 -4.18 4.39 2.57
CA HIS A 48 -3.68 5.66 3.07
C HIS A 48 -3.55 6.71 1.96
N ILE A 49 -3.05 6.32 0.78
CA ILE A 49 -2.95 7.19 -0.39
C ILE A 49 -4.34 7.57 -0.91
N CYS A 50 -5.25 6.60 -1.07
CA CYS A 50 -6.62 6.90 -1.53
C CYS A 50 -7.35 7.86 -0.58
N GLY A 51 -7.18 7.68 0.73
CA GLY A 51 -7.70 8.60 1.74
C GLY A 51 -7.03 9.98 1.66
N GLY A 52 -5.71 10.03 1.56
CA GLY A 52 -4.95 11.27 1.43
C GLY A 52 -5.33 12.09 0.20
N ILE A 53 -5.44 11.44 -0.97
CA ILE A 53 -5.91 12.09 -2.20
C ILE A 53 -7.34 12.60 -2.02
N ARG A 54 -8.24 11.80 -1.43
CA ARG A 54 -9.61 12.25 -1.13
C ARG A 54 -9.61 13.50 -0.26
N HIS A 55 -8.75 13.57 0.76
CA HIS A 55 -8.61 14.77 1.60
C HIS A 55 -8.10 15.97 0.80
N MET A 56 -7.02 15.82 0.02
CA MET A 56 -6.50 16.91 -0.82
C MET A 56 -7.54 17.43 -1.83
N LEU A 57 -8.39 16.55 -2.37
CA LEU A 57 -9.47 16.95 -3.27
C LEU A 57 -10.57 17.76 -2.55
N MET A 58 -10.84 17.49 -1.27
CA MET A 58 -11.71 18.32 -0.44
C MET A 58 -11.04 19.67 -0.15
N ASP A 59 -9.78 19.64 0.29
CA ASP A 59 -9.01 20.85 0.66
C ASP A 59 -8.88 21.86 -0.49
N PHE A 60 -8.78 21.38 -1.74
CA PHE A 60 -8.72 22.21 -2.94
C PHE A 60 -10.09 22.55 -3.56
N GLY A 61 -11.19 22.11 -2.94
CA GLY A 61 -12.54 22.41 -3.41
C GLY A 61 -12.97 21.63 -4.65
N PHE A 62 -12.29 20.53 -5.01
CA PHE A 62 -12.73 19.63 -6.09
C PHE A 62 -13.87 18.70 -5.66
N ILE A 63 -14.05 18.48 -4.35
CA ILE A 63 -15.12 17.68 -3.76
C ILE A 63 -15.79 18.49 -2.67
N ASP A 64 -17.12 18.62 -2.74
CA ASP A 64 -17.90 19.32 -1.72
C ASP A 64 -17.84 18.64 -0.34
N GLU A 65 -17.83 19.46 0.71
CA GLU A 65 -17.72 19.02 2.11
C GLU A 65 -19.08 18.76 2.78
N THR A 66 -20.04 18.23 2.03
CA THR A 66 -21.35 17.82 2.59
C THR A 66 -21.31 16.36 3.07
N LEU A 67 -22.16 15.99 4.03
CA LEU A 67 -22.23 14.60 4.52
C LEU A 67 -22.57 13.59 3.41
N VAL A 68 -23.43 13.97 2.47
CA VAL A 68 -23.84 13.10 1.34
C VAL A 68 -22.65 12.83 0.42
N VAL A 69 -21.92 13.87 0.03
CA VAL A 69 -20.73 13.75 -0.82
C VAL A 69 -19.58 13.07 -0.07
N GLY A 70 -19.43 13.34 1.23
CA GLY A 70 -18.47 12.70 2.11
C GLY A 70 -18.66 11.18 2.19
N ARG A 71 -19.90 10.71 2.32
CA ARG A 71 -20.24 9.27 2.32
C ARG A 71 -19.97 8.63 0.97
N ARG A 72 -20.35 9.30 -0.13
CA ARG A 72 -20.13 8.80 -1.49
C ARG A 72 -18.64 8.69 -1.82
N SER A 73 -17.86 9.74 -1.55
CA SER A 73 -16.41 9.77 -1.79
C SER A 73 -15.67 8.73 -0.94
N ALA A 74 -16.08 8.53 0.32
CA ALA A 74 -15.50 7.48 1.17
C ALA A 74 -15.75 6.07 0.59
N ALA A 75 -16.98 5.79 0.14
CA ALA A 75 -17.30 4.51 -0.50
C ALA A 75 -16.46 4.27 -1.76
N ILE A 76 -16.31 5.29 -2.61
CA ILE A 76 -15.46 5.23 -3.81
C ILE A 76 -14.00 4.95 -3.44
N SER A 77 -13.43 5.69 -2.47
CA SER A 77 -12.06 5.45 -1.99
C SER A 77 -11.86 4.02 -1.47
N MET A 78 -12.86 3.44 -0.79
CA MET A 78 -12.81 2.04 -0.34
C MET A 78 -12.82 1.05 -1.51
N ILE A 79 -13.67 1.27 -2.53
CA ILE A 79 -13.72 0.41 -3.71
C ILE A 79 -12.38 0.44 -4.46
N ILE A 80 -11.81 1.63 -4.67
CA ILE A 80 -10.50 1.79 -5.30
C ILE A 80 -9.41 1.07 -4.47
N THR A 81 -9.45 1.22 -3.15
CA THR A 81 -8.51 0.52 -2.24
C THR A 81 -8.60 -1.00 -2.39
N VAL A 82 -9.81 -1.57 -2.48
CA VAL A 82 -10.00 -3.02 -2.68
C VAL A 82 -9.41 -3.47 -4.02
N ILE A 83 -9.65 -2.72 -5.10
CA ILE A 83 -9.07 -3.02 -6.42
C ILE A 83 -7.54 -3.00 -6.35
N LEU A 84 -6.96 -1.97 -5.74
CA LEU A 84 -5.50 -1.85 -5.56
C LEU A 84 -4.93 -2.96 -4.67
N SER A 85 -5.65 -3.38 -3.63
CA SER A 85 -5.27 -4.50 -2.77
C SER A 85 -5.25 -5.83 -3.53
N ILE A 86 -6.21 -6.07 -4.44
CA ILE A 86 -6.21 -7.24 -5.31
C ILE A 86 -5.03 -7.21 -6.27
N LEU A 87 -4.77 -6.06 -6.92
CA LEU A 87 -3.61 -5.89 -7.81
C LEU A 87 -2.28 -6.07 -7.07
N ALA A 88 -2.18 -5.58 -5.83
CA ALA A 88 -1.03 -5.85 -4.97
C ALA A 88 -0.89 -7.34 -4.66
N GLY A 89 -2.00 -8.07 -4.49
CA GLY A 89 -1.99 -9.52 -4.38
C GLY A 89 -1.40 -10.19 -5.62
N VAL A 90 -1.84 -9.78 -6.81
CA VAL A 90 -1.29 -10.29 -8.10
C VAL A 90 0.21 -10.01 -8.24
N LEU A 91 0.69 -8.86 -7.73
CA LEU A 91 2.11 -8.53 -7.77
C LEU A 91 2.96 -9.38 -6.82
N VAL A 92 2.42 -9.69 -5.63
CA VAL A 92 3.18 -10.33 -4.55
C VAL A 92 3.20 -11.86 -4.68
N TRP A 93 2.15 -12.46 -5.25
CA TRP A 93 2.04 -13.91 -5.45
C TRP A 93 2.39 -14.33 -6.87
#